data_AF-A0A438IK37-F1
#
_entry.id   AF-A0A438IK37-F1
#
_cell.length_a   1.000
_cell.length_b   1.000
_cell.length_c   1.000
_cell.angle_alpha   90.00
_cell.angle_beta   90.00
_cell.angle_gamma   90.00
#
_symmetry.space_group_name_H-M   'P 1'
#
loop_
_entity.id
_entity.type
_entity.pdbx_description
1 polymer ?
#
loop_
_entity_poly.entity_id
_entity_poly.type
_entity_poly.pdbx_seq_one_letter_code
_entity_poly.pdbx_strand_id
1 'polypeptide(L)'
;MAIVAHFDLELHQMDVKTAFLNGDLDEDVYVEQSTGFTEVGKEHLVCKLNKSIYGLKQALRQWYLKFDRIITQNGFKENTVDRCIYLRVSGSSYIFLVLYVDDILLASNDSDLLIETKHMLSTHFDMKDLGKGSYVLGIKILRDRVNEVLKLSQRTYIEKILRGFNMHNCNSTKAPIVKGDKFSKAQCPQNDDERERK
;
A
#
# COMPACT_ATOMS: atom_id res chain seq x y z
N MET A 1 -9.70 -5.93 -9.63
CA MET A 1 -9.99 -7.34 -9.25
C MET A 1 -11.01 -8.01 -10.16
N ALA A 2 -12.23 -7.48 -10.36
CA ALA A 2 -13.22 -8.12 -11.26
C ALA A 2 -12.67 -8.41 -12.67
N ILE A 3 -11.95 -7.45 -13.26
CA ILE A 3 -11.25 -7.58 -14.55
C ILE A 3 -10.26 -8.77 -14.55
N VAL A 4 -9.51 -8.95 -13.46
CA VAL A 4 -8.54 -10.04 -13.32
C VAL A 4 -9.24 -11.39 -13.35
N ALA A 5 -10.38 -11.51 -12.68
CA ALA A 5 -11.15 -12.75 -12.66
C ALA A 5 -11.78 -13.03 -14.03
N HIS A 6 -12.41 -12.02 -14.63
CA HIS A 6 -13.14 -12.16 -15.90
C HIS A 6 -12.24 -12.49 -17.09
N PHE A 7 -11.04 -11.91 -17.17
CA PHE A 7 -10.09 -12.16 -18.25
C PHE A 7 -8.97 -13.14 -17.85
N ASP A 8 -9.11 -13.79 -16.70
CA ASP A 8 -8.13 -14.73 -16.12
C ASP A 8 -6.67 -14.21 -16.09
N LEU A 9 -6.48 -12.91 -15.86
CA LEU A 9 -5.16 -12.25 -15.88
C LEU A 9 -4.23 -12.79 -14.78
N GLU A 10 -2.93 -12.87 -15.03
CA GLU A 10 -1.97 -13.03 -13.94
C GLU A 10 -2.06 -11.83 -12.99
N LEU A 11 -1.94 -12.08 -11.69
CA LEU A 11 -2.00 -11.04 -10.66
C LEU A 11 -0.81 -11.20 -9.74
N HIS A 12 0.05 -10.19 -9.71
CA HIS A 12 1.24 -10.14 -8.88
C HIS A 12 1.25 -8.88 -8.02
N GLN A 13 2.00 -8.94 -6.92
CA GLN A 13 2.19 -7.81 -6.03
C GLN A 13 3.68 -7.51 -5.88
N MET A 14 4.00 -6.23 -5.84
CA MET A 14 5.30 -5.73 -5.41
C MET A 14 5.10 -4.66 -4.36
N ASP A 15 6.15 -4.38 -3.60
CA ASP A 15 6.19 -3.38 -2.55
C ASP A 15 7.44 -2.51 -2.73
N VAL A 16 7.29 -1.19 -2.65
CA VAL A 16 8.39 -0.24 -2.77
C VAL A 16 8.96 0.00 -1.38
N LYS A 17 10.24 -0.32 -1.18
CA LYS A 17 10.89 0.01 0.08
C LYS A 17 10.99 1.53 0.23
N THR A 18 10.64 2.01 1.42
CA THR A 18 10.78 3.41 1.83
C THR A 18 10.23 4.41 0.80
N ALA A 19 9.01 4.18 0.29
CA ALA A 19 8.36 4.97 -0.76
C ALA A 19 8.57 6.50 -0.62
N PHE A 20 8.40 7.06 0.58
CA PHE A 20 8.60 8.50 0.82
C PHE A 20 10.02 8.99 0.57
N LEU A 21 11.04 8.17 0.80
CA LEU A 21 12.45 8.55 0.59
C LEU A 21 12.82 8.63 -0.89
N ASN A 22 11.96 8.16 -1.78
CA ASN A 22 12.18 8.24 -3.22
C ASN A 22 11.72 9.58 -3.83
N GLY A 23 10.86 10.33 -3.13
CA GLY A 23 10.36 11.62 -3.60
C GLY A 23 11.44 12.71 -3.61
N ASP A 24 11.52 13.45 -4.71
CA ASP A 24 12.38 14.62 -4.85
C ASP A 24 11.69 15.83 -4.18
N LEU A 25 12.44 16.68 -3.46
CA LEU A 25 11.90 17.91 -2.88
C LEU A 25 12.18 19.09 -3.82
N ASP A 26 11.15 19.87 -4.12
CA ASP A 26 11.28 21.11 -4.90
C ASP A 26 11.68 22.29 -4.02
N GLU A 27 11.32 22.25 -2.73
CA GLU A 27 11.61 23.27 -1.74
C GLU A 27 12.75 22.88 -0.80
N ASP A 28 13.41 23.89 -0.25
CA ASP A 28 14.39 23.71 0.81
C ASP A 28 13.69 23.48 2.15
N VAL A 29 13.67 22.22 2.59
CA VAL A 29 13.12 21.81 3.89
C VAL A 29 14.26 21.50 4.85
N TYR A 30 14.19 22.09 6.05
CA TYR A 30 15.13 21.85 7.13
C TYR A 30 14.43 21.22 8.32
N VAL A 31 15.11 20.29 9.00
CA VAL A 31 14.64 19.65 10.22
C VAL A 31 15.70 19.75 11.30
N GLU A 32 15.25 19.76 12.56
CA GLU A 32 16.17 19.64 13.69
C GLU A 32 16.93 18.31 13.62
N GLN A 33 18.13 18.31 14.19
CA GLN A 33 18.93 17.09 14.30
C GLN A 33 18.20 16.07 15.16
N SER A 34 18.05 14.84 14.66
CA SER A 34 17.39 13.78 15.40
C SER A 34 18.14 13.43 16.69
N THR A 35 17.41 13.15 17.76
CA THR A 35 17.97 12.71 19.04
C THR A 35 18.90 11.52 18.84
N GLY A 36 20.13 11.63 19.33
CA GLY A 36 21.17 10.59 19.18
C GLY A 36 22.07 10.74 17.95
N PHE A 37 21.77 11.67 17.04
CA PHE A 37 22.61 11.99 15.87
C PHE A 37 23.08 13.45 15.87
N THR A 38 22.79 14.21 16.92
CA THR A 38 23.26 15.59 17.07
C THR A 38 24.78 15.63 17.15
N GLU A 39 25.41 16.45 16.30
CA GLU A 39 26.86 16.66 16.37
C GLU A 39 27.22 17.54 17.58
N VAL A 40 28.11 17.04 18.44
CA VAL A 40 28.56 17.76 19.65
C VAL A 40 29.20 19.10 19.27
N GLY A 41 28.73 20.18 19.88
CA GLY A 41 29.17 21.56 19.60
C GLY A 41 28.47 22.21 18.40
N LYS A 42 27.55 21.50 17.74
CA LYS A 42 26.78 21.98 16.59
C LYS A 42 25.27 21.77 16.79
N GLU A 43 24.81 21.76 18.03
CA GLU A 43 23.42 21.49 18.41
C GLU A 43 22.45 22.51 17.80
N HIS A 44 22.93 23.72 17.50
CA HIS A 44 22.16 24.80 16.86
C HIS A 44 21.97 24.63 15.35
N LEU A 45 22.64 23.65 14.71
CA LEU A 45 22.50 23.40 13.29
C LEU A 45 21.26 22.56 12.98
N VAL A 46 20.79 22.67 11.74
CA VAL A 46 19.66 21.91 11.20
C VAL A 46 20.09 21.08 10.00
N CYS A 47 19.40 19.98 9.75
CA CYS A 47 19.63 19.13 8.58
C CYS A 47 18.75 19.59 7.42
N LYS A 48 19.36 19.83 6.25
CA LYS A 48 18.61 20.02 5.01
C LYS A 48 18.19 18.65 4.47
N LEU A 49 16.91 18.49 4.17
CA LEU A 49 16.40 17.28 3.55
C LEU A 49 16.65 17.30 2.05
N ASN A 50 17.33 16.28 1.54
CA ASN A 50 17.57 16.10 0.09
C ASN A 50 16.46 15.31 -0.60
N LYS A 51 15.63 14.61 0.17
CA LYS A 51 14.52 13.76 -0.27
C LYS A 51 13.35 13.95 0.67
N SER A 52 12.14 13.66 0.21
CA SER A 52 10.99 13.66 1.11
C SER A 52 11.13 12.58 2.18
N ILE A 53 10.55 12.82 3.35
CA ILE A 53 10.50 11.85 4.45
C ILE A 53 9.07 11.77 4.98
N TYR A 54 8.76 10.68 5.69
CA TYR A 54 7.47 10.56 6.36
C TYR A 54 7.23 11.73 7.33
N GLY A 55 5.99 12.21 7.40
CA GLY A 55 5.60 13.36 8.23
C GLY A 55 5.64 14.70 7.50
N LEU A 56 6.33 14.82 6.37
CA LEU A 56 6.19 16.01 5.52
C LEU A 56 4.83 16.00 4.81
N LYS A 57 4.16 17.16 4.80
CA LYS A 57 2.85 17.33 4.16
C LYS A 57 2.87 16.96 2.67
N GLN A 58 4.00 17.20 2.00
CA GLN A 58 4.18 16.96 0.57
C GLN A 58 4.80 15.60 0.22
N ALA A 59 5.21 14.76 1.19
CA ALA A 59 5.97 13.54 0.91
C ALA A 59 5.23 12.56 -0.02
N LEU A 60 3.94 12.31 0.25
CA LEU A 60 3.09 11.47 -0.59
C LEU A 60 3.01 11.99 -2.03
N ARG A 61 2.85 13.31 -2.18
CA ARG A 61 2.76 13.95 -3.49
C ARG A 61 4.07 13.84 -4.26
N GLN A 62 5.20 14.09 -3.62
CA GLN A 62 6.52 14.03 -4.27
C GLN A 62 6.89 12.60 -4.67
N TRP A 63 6.54 11.63 -3.83
CA TRP A 63 6.62 10.21 -4.20
C TRP A 63 5.79 9.90 -5.44
N TYR A 64 4.51 10.26 -5.43
CA TYR A 64 3.61 9.99 -6.55
C TYR A 64 4.10 10.66 -7.85
N LEU A 65 4.54 11.93 -7.82
CA LEU A 65 5.05 12.62 -9.00
C LEU A 65 6.31 11.96 -9.57
N LYS A 66 7.22 11.50 -8.70
CA LYS A 66 8.40 10.75 -9.11
C LYS A 66 8.01 9.43 -9.79
N PHE A 67 7.06 8.71 -9.18
CA PHE A 67 6.55 7.44 -9.68
C PHE A 67 5.85 7.61 -11.04
N ASP A 68 4.87 8.50 -11.13
CA ASP A 68 4.13 8.82 -12.36
C ASP A 68 5.07 9.15 -13.52
N ARG A 69 6.07 10.01 -13.29
CA ARG A 69 7.07 10.36 -14.31
C ARG A 69 7.82 9.13 -14.83
N ILE A 70 8.27 8.24 -13.94
CA ILE A 70 9.01 7.02 -14.33
C ILE A 70 8.08 6.07 -15.09
N ILE A 71 6.87 5.85 -14.59
CA ILE A 71 5.91 4.91 -15.20
C ILE A 71 5.49 5.38 -16.60
N THR A 72 5.15 6.66 -16.74
CA THR A 72 4.74 7.24 -18.04
C THR A 72 5.87 7.25 -19.06
N GLN A 73 7.12 7.51 -18.64
CA GLN A 73 8.31 7.39 -19.50
C GLN A 73 8.53 5.97 -20.02
N ASN A 74 8.07 4.96 -19.28
CA ASN A 74 8.15 3.55 -19.66
C ASN A 74 6.90 3.04 -20.42
N GLY A 75 6.14 3.96 -21.05
CA GLY A 75 5.08 3.62 -21.99
C GLY A 75 3.74 3.25 -21.35
N PHE A 76 3.59 3.46 -20.05
CA PHE A 76 2.30 3.35 -19.39
C PHE A 76 1.49 4.63 -19.56
N LYS A 77 0.18 4.48 -19.69
CA LYS A 77 -0.78 5.59 -19.71
C LYS A 77 -1.60 5.59 -18.43
N GLU A 78 -1.60 6.72 -17.74
CA GLU A 78 -2.44 6.97 -16.57
C GLU A 78 -3.93 6.93 -16.94
N ASN A 79 -4.75 6.35 -16.06
CA ASN A 79 -6.20 6.39 -16.18
C ASN A 79 -6.73 7.78 -15.78
N THR A 80 -7.68 8.29 -16.56
CA THR A 80 -8.20 9.66 -16.40
C THR A 80 -9.15 9.84 -15.22
N VAL A 81 -9.68 8.74 -14.66
CA VAL A 81 -10.62 8.74 -13.53
C VAL A 81 -9.90 8.42 -12.24
N ASP A 82 -9.05 7.39 -12.25
CA ASP A 82 -8.26 6.98 -11.10
C ASP A 82 -6.76 7.02 -11.44
N ARG A 83 -6.11 8.08 -10.95
CA ARG A 83 -4.70 8.42 -11.17
C ARG A 83 -3.70 7.41 -10.58
N CYS A 84 -4.19 6.46 -9.78
CA CYS A 84 -3.39 5.36 -9.25
C CYS A 84 -3.33 4.17 -10.21
N ILE A 85 -4.09 4.19 -11.31
CA ILE A 85 -4.17 3.09 -12.27
C ILE A 85 -3.47 3.49 -13.57
N TYR A 86 -2.59 2.61 -14.04
CA TYR A 86 -1.86 2.75 -15.28
C TYR A 86 -2.08 1.53 -16.17
N LEU A 87 -2.11 1.76 -17.48
CA LEU A 87 -2.25 0.73 -18.50
C LEU A 87 -1.14 0.86 -19.53
N ARG A 88 -0.44 -0.23 -19.82
CA ARG A 88 0.45 -0.35 -20.98
C ARG A 88 -0.08 -1.44 -21.89
N VAL A 89 -0.12 -1.16 -23.19
CA VAL A 89 -0.57 -2.09 -24.24
C VAL A 89 0.54 -2.23 -25.28
N SER A 90 0.86 -3.46 -25.65
CA SER A 90 1.84 -3.83 -26.68
C SER A 90 1.25 -4.92 -27.57
N GLY A 91 0.68 -4.53 -28.71
CA GLY A 91 -0.07 -5.45 -29.57
C GLY A 91 -1.28 -6.03 -28.84
N SER A 92 -1.33 -7.36 -28.71
CA SER A 92 -2.36 -8.09 -27.94
C SER A 92 -2.06 -8.21 -26.44
N SER A 93 -0.85 -7.88 -26.01
CA SER A 93 -0.42 -7.97 -24.62
C SER A 93 -0.70 -6.65 -23.89
N TYR A 94 -1.17 -6.73 -22.66
CA TYR A 94 -1.46 -5.57 -21.85
C TYR A 94 -1.24 -5.84 -20.36
N ILE A 95 -0.87 -4.80 -19.64
CA ILE A 95 -0.67 -4.84 -18.20
C ILE A 95 -1.28 -3.61 -17.53
N PHE A 96 -2.06 -3.90 -16.48
CA PHE A 96 -2.52 -2.91 -15.52
C PHE A 96 -1.53 -2.84 -14.35
N LEU A 97 -1.16 -1.63 -13.98
CA LEU A 97 -0.42 -1.34 -12.76
C LEU A 97 -1.31 -0.48 -11.87
N VAL A 98 -1.49 -0.89 -10.61
CA VAL A 98 -2.23 -0.11 -9.61
C VAL A 98 -1.27 0.21 -8.47
N LEU A 99 -1.09 1.49 -8.18
CA LEU A 99 -0.28 2.00 -7.08
C LEU A 99 -1.18 2.34 -5.88
N TYR A 100 -0.82 1.86 -4.69
CA TYR A 100 -1.37 2.35 -3.43
C TYR A 100 -0.22 2.63 -2.46
N VAL A 101 0.22 3.89 -2.43
CA VAL A 101 1.37 4.32 -1.63
C VAL A 101 2.63 3.50 -1.96
N ASP A 102 2.96 2.49 -1.17
CA ASP A 102 4.08 1.56 -1.30
C ASP A 102 3.70 0.24 -2.00
N ASP A 103 2.43 -0.18 -1.91
CA ASP A 103 1.90 -1.38 -2.55
C ASP A 103 1.68 -1.17 -4.05
N ILE A 104 2.13 -2.12 -4.87
CA ILE A 104 1.89 -2.17 -6.32
C ILE A 104 1.22 -3.50 -6.68
N LEU A 105 0.08 -3.43 -7.37
CA LEU A 105 -0.53 -4.58 -8.03
C LEU A 105 -0.29 -4.54 -9.53
N LEU A 106 0.14 -5.66 -10.07
CA LEU A 106 0.35 -5.88 -11.50
C LEU A 106 -0.63 -6.94 -12.00
N ALA A 107 -1.43 -6.61 -13.01
CA ALA A 107 -2.34 -7.55 -13.65
C ALA A 107 -2.13 -7.58 -15.16
N SER A 108 -1.75 -8.74 -15.71
CA SER A 108 -1.35 -8.88 -17.11
C SER A 108 -1.95 -10.13 -17.75
N ASN A 109 -2.26 -10.07 -19.05
CA ASN A 109 -2.56 -11.27 -19.84
C ASN A 109 -1.29 -11.97 -20.37
N ASP A 110 -0.13 -11.35 -20.18
CA ASP A 110 1.16 -11.78 -20.69
C ASP A 110 2.18 -11.85 -19.54
N SER A 111 2.81 -13.01 -19.36
CA SER A 111 3.77 -13.25 -18.28
C SER A 111 5.12 -12.58 -18.53
N ASP A 112 5.55 -12.46 -19.79
CA ASP A 112 6.81 -11.81 -20.14
C ASP A 112 6.71 -10.31 -19.92
N LEU A 113 5.59 -9.69 -20.31
CA LEU A 113 5.30 -8.28 -20.04
C LEU A 113 5.24 -7.99 -18.52
N LEU A 114 4.73 -8.95 -17.74
CA LEU A 114 4.71 -8.87 -16.28
C LEU A 114 6.13 -8.92 -15.70
N ILE A 115 6.99 -9.84 -16.16
CA ILE A 115 8.38 -9.95 -15.72
C ILE A 115 9.18 -8.70 -16.13
N GLU A 116 9.03 -8.23 -17.37
CA GLU A 116 9.65 -6.99 -17.87
C GLU A 116 9.27 -5.80 -16.98
N THR A 117 7.99 -5.66 -16.65
CA THR A 117 7.50 -4.55 -15.81
C THR A 117 8.08 -4.63 -14.40
N LYS A 118 8.17 -5.83 -13.81
CA LYS A 118 8.81 -6.02 -12.50
C LYS A 118 10.28 -5.65 -12.51
N HIS A 119 11.00 -6.05 -13.57
CA HIS A 119 12.40 -5.69 -13.74
C HIS A 119 12.55 -4.17 -13.88
N MET A 120 11.74 -3.53 -14.72
CA MET A 120 11.73 -2.07 -14.91
C MET A 120 11.47 -1.32 -13.59
N LEU A 121 10.50 -1.76 -12.78
CA LEU A 121 10.28 -1.18 -11.47
C LEU A 121 11.51 -1.31 -10.57
N SER A 122 12.15 -2.49 -10.58
CA SER A 122 13.33 -2.81 -9.76
C SER A 122 14.60 -2.09 -10.19
N THR A 123 14.68 -1.61 -11.44
CA THR A 123 15.80 -0.76 -11.89
C THR A 123 15.67 0.68 -11.41
N HIS A 124 14.45 1.14 -11.10
CA HIS A 124 14.17 2.52 -10.73
C HIS A 124 13.98 2.72 -9.22
N PHE A 125 13.51 1.69 -8.51
CA PHE A 125 13.19 1.73 -7.09
C PHE A 125 13.72 0.47 -6.39
N ASP A 126 14.01 0.56 -5.08
CA ASP A 126 14.26 -0.64 -4.28
C ASP A 126 12.93 -1.38 -4.06
N MET A 127 12.75 -2.44 -4.83
CA MET A 127 11.53 -3.21 -4.87
C MET A 127 11.64 -4.52 -4.08
N LYS A 128 10.53 -4.91 -3.47
CA LYS A 128 10.30 -6.25 -2.94
C LYS A 128 9.23 -6.94 -3.77
N ASP A 129 9.59 -8.01 -4.46
CA ASP A 129 8.62 -8.85 -5.18
C ASP A 129 7.91 -9.78 -4.19
N LEU A 130 6.60 -9.63 -4.06
CA LEU A 130 5.75 -10.46 -3.18
C LEU A 130 5.14 -11.65 -3.93
N GLY A 131 5.45 -11.80 -5.22
CA GLY A 131 5.00 -12.91 -6.04
C GLY A 131 3.54 -12.76 -6.46
N LYS A 132 2.81 -13.87 -6.47
CA LYS A 132 1.38 -13.88 -6.83
C LYS A 132 0.57 -13.12 -5.77
N GLY A 133 -0.36 -12.29 -6.24
CA GLY A 133 -1.24 -11.49 -5.39
C GLY A 133 -2.14 -12.36 -4.53
N SER A 134 -1.66 -12.65 -3.32
CA SER A 134 -2.38 -13.43 -2.30
C SER A 134 -2.94 -12.55 -1.18
N TYR A 135 -2.44 -11.32 -1.08
CA TYR A 135 -2.96 -10.25 -0.25
C TYR A 135 -2.93 -8.93 -1.02
N VAL A 136 -3.77 -7.98 -0.63
CA VAL A 136 -3.66 -6.57 -1.01
C VAL A 136 -4.26 -5.74 0.12
N LEU A 137 -3.57 -4.70 0.60
CA LEU A 137 -4.05 -3.84 1.69
C LEU A 137 -4.55 -4.61 2.93
N GLY A 138 -3.87 -5.71 3.27
CA GLY A 138 -4.27 -6.60 4.37
C GLY A 138 -5.48 -7.50 4.11
N ILE A 139 -6.04 -7.49 2.89
CA ILE A 139 -7.15 -8.34 2.46
C ILE A 139 -6.59 -9.56 1.74
N LYS A 140 -6.91 -10.76 2.23
CA LYS A 140 -6.51 -12.01 1.58
C LYS A 140 -7.30 -12.20 0.29
N ILE A 141 -6.60 -12.59 -0.76
CA ILE A 141 -7.17 -12.92 -2.06
C ILE A 141 -7.13 -14.43 -2.23
N LEU A 142 -8.28 -15.03 -2.53
CA LEU A 142 -8.41 -16.44 -2.89
C LEU A 142 -8.91 -16.52 -4.33
N ARG A 143 -8.18 -17.22 -5.18
CA ARG A 143 -8.51 -17.33 -6.61
C ARG A 143 -9.01 -18.72 -6.94
N ASP A 144 -10.15 -18.75 -7.61
CA ASP A 144 -10.76 -19.93 -8.19
C ASP A 144 -10.92 -19.70 -9.70
N ARG A 145 -9.98 -20.23 -10.49
CA ARG A 145 -9.98 -20.03 -11.95
C ARG A 145 -11.09 -20.81 -12.65
N VAL A 146 -11.46 -21.98 -12.12
CA VAL A 146 -12.50 -22.83 -12.72
C VAL A 146 -13.85 -22.11 -12.71
N ASN A 147 -14.13 -21.39 -11.63
CA ASN A 147 -15.37 -20.63 -11.50
C ASN A 147 -15.21 -19.13 -11.86
N GLU A 148 -14.03 -18.69 -12.32
CA GLU A 148 -13.72 -17.29 -12.62
C GLU A 148 -14.00 -16.33 -11.45
N VAL A 149 -13.67 -16.75 -10.22
CA VAL A 149 -13.94 -16.00 -8.99
C VAL A 149 -12.65 -15.60 -8.27
N LEU A 150 -12.60 -14.34 -7.84
CA LEU A 150 -11.71 -13.87 -6.77
C LEU A 150 -12.53 -13.60 -5.50
N LYS A 151 -12.21 -14.32 -4.42
CA LYS A 151 -12.80 -14.10 -3.10
C LYS A 151 -11.86 -13.24 -2.26
N LEU A 152 -12.42 -12.23 -1.61
CA LEU A 152 -11.70 -11.34 -0.70
C LEU A 152 -12.04 -11.72 0.73
N SER A 153 -11.03 -11.84 1.59
CA SER A 153 -11.22 -12.24 3.00
C SER A 153 -10.36 -11.43 3.93
N GLN A 154 -10.98 -10.80 4.93
CA GLN A 154 -10.31 -10.12 6.04
C GLN A 154 -10.23 -10.99 7.30
N ARG A 155 -10.43 -12.31 7.19
CA ARG A 155 -10.44 -13.24 8.33
C ARG A 155 -9.19 -13.07 9.21
N THR A 156 -8.00 -12.98 8.61
CA THR A 156 -6.74 -12.80 9.34
C THR A 156 -6.73 -11.54 10.20
N TYR A 157 -7.25 -10.42 9.67
CA TYR A 157 -7.36 -9.17 10.39
C TYR A 157 -8.36 -9.26 11.55
N ILE A 158 -9.53 -9.84 11.30
CA ILE A 158 -10.56 -10.07 12.33
C ILE A 158 -10.01 -10.94 13.46
N GLU A 159 -9.35 -12.05 13.14
CA GLU A 159 -8.74 -12.93 14.14
C GLU A 159 -7.64 -12.22 14.94
N LYS A 160 -6.84 -11.35 14.31
CA LYS A 160 -5.83 -10.52 14.99
C LYS A 160 -6.48 -9.57 16.00
N ILE A 161 -7.56 -8.87 15.62
CA ILE A 161 -8.32 -8.00 16.52
C ILE A 161 -8.86 -8.81 17.70
N LEU A 162 -9.57 -9.92 17.42
CA LEU A 162 -10.17 -10.75 18.48
C LEU A 162 -9.12 -11.25 19.47
N ARG A 163 -7.93 -11.64 19.01
CA ARG A 163 -6.82 -12.01 19.91
C ARG A 163 -6.34 -10.81 20.73
N GLY A 164 -6.17 -9.64 20.11
CA GLY A 164 -5.73 -8.41 20.80
C GLY A 164 -6.65 -7.97 21.94
N PHE A 165 -7.95 -8.23 21.81
CA PHE A 165 -8.95 -7.94 22.85
C PHE A 165 -9.34 -9.16 23.71
N ASN A 166 -8.60 -10.27 23.63
CA ASN A 166 -8.91 -11.53 24.33
C ASN A 166 -10.32 -12.12 24.03
N MET A 167 -10.87 -11.82 22.85
CA MET A 167 -12.17 -12.28 22.35
C MET A 167 -12.07 -13.45 21.37
N HIS A 168 -10.92 -14.11 21.22
CA HIS A 168 -10.72 -15.17 20.23
C HIS A 168 -11.61 -16.42 20.43
N ASN A 169 -12.19 -16.59 21.62
CA ASN A 169 -13.17 -17.65 21.94
C ASN A 169 -14.60 -17.11 22.11
N CYS A 170 -14.89 -15.88 21.67
CA CYS A 170 -16.24 -15.32 21.81
C CYS A 170 -17.23 -16.05 20.90
N ASN A 171 -18.51 -16.05 21.30
CA ASN A 171 -19.59 -16.58 20.47
C ASN A 171 -19.72 -15.75 19.19
N SER A 172 -19.99 -16.42 18.07
CA SER A 172 -20.26 -15.73 16.82
C SER A 172 -21.63 -15.07 16.86
N THR A 173 -21.73 -13.89 16.24
CA THR A 173 -23.00 -13.18 16.02
C THR A 173 -23.14 -12.87 14.53
N LYS A 174 -24.38 -12.80 14.05
CA LYS A 174 -24.68 -12.48 12.64
C LYS A 174 -24.38 -11.02 12.29
N ALA A 175 -24.36 -10.14 13.28
CA ALA A 175 -24.08 -8.73 13.12
C ALA A 175 -23.21 -8.22 14.29
N PRO A 176 -22.25 -7.31 14.05
CA PRO A 176 -21.42 -6.73 15.11
C PRO A 176 -22.24 -6.01 16.19
N ILE A 177 -23.41 -5.51 15.80
CA ILE A 177 -24.39 -4.85 16.66
C ILE A 177 -25.76 -5.43 16.30
N VAL A 178 -26.51 -5.89 17.30
CA VAL A 178 -27.88 -6.35 17.16
C VAL A 178 -28.85 -5.36 17.80
N LYS A 179 -30.08 -5.33 17.29
CA LYS A 179 -31.14 -4.47 17.84
C LYS A 179 -31.38 -4.87 19.30
N GLY A 180 -31.09 -3.96 20.23
CA GLY A 180 -31.23 -4.17 21.67
C GLY A 180 -29.91 -4.14 22.44
N ASP A 181 -28.76 -4.10 21.76
CA ASP A 181 -27.47 -3.90 22.41
C ASP A 181 -27.46 -2.57 23.19
N LYS A 182 -27.18 -2.65 24.48
CA LYS A 182 -27.03 -1.49 25.36
C LYS A 182 -25.56 -1.24 25.61
N PHE A 183 -25.02 -0.23 24.95
CA PHE A 183 -23.67 0.23 25.21
C PHE A 183 -23.64 1.10 26.47
N SER A 184 -22.56 0.98 27.25
CA SER A 184 -22.36 1.78 28.47
C SER A 184 -21.03 2.52 28.42
N LYS A 185 -20.92 3.58 29.24
CA LYS A 185 -19.66 4.35 29.37
C LYS A 185 -18.48 3.50 29.88
N ALA A 186 -18.75 2.34 30.49
CA ALA A 186 -17.70 1.41 30.92
C ALA A 186 -16.99 0.72 29.74
N GLN A 187 -17.59 0.73 28.54
CA GLN A 187 -17.00 0.17 27.31
C GLN A 187 -16.22 1.22 26.50
N CYS A 188 -16.18 2.46 26.95
CA CYS A 188 -15.32 3.50 26.38
C CYS A 188 -13.90 3.37 26.94
N PRO A 189 -12.87 3.86 26.22
CA PRO A 189 -11.50 3.98 26.77
C PRO A 189 -11.50 4.74 28.10
N GLN A 190 -10.94 4.12 29.13
CA GLN A 190 -10.96 4.65 30.51
C GLN A 190 -9.76 5.54 30.82
N ASN A 191 -8.69 5.47 30.03
CA ASN A 191 -7.46 6.24 30.21
C ASN A 191 -6.89 6.69 28.85
N ASP A 192 -5.89 7.57 28.90
CA ASP A 192 -5.31 8.16 27.69
C ASP A 192 -4.50 7.13 26.88
N ASP A 193 -3.85 6.14 27.53
CA ASP A 193 -3.17 5.04 26.85
C ASP A 193 -4.12 4.20 25.98
N GLU A 194 -5.32 3.91 26.47
CA GLU A 194 -6.37 3.21 25.72
C GLU A 194 -6.95 4.07 24.59
N ARG A 195 -6.93 5.41 24.73
CA ARG A 195 -7.37 6.33 23.68
C ARG A 195 -6.35 6.45 22.54
N GLU A 196 -5.07 6.31 22.87
CA GLU A 196 -3.95 6.43 21.93
C GLU A 196 -3.65 5.14 21.15
N ARG A 197 -4.08 3.97 21.64
CA ARG A 197 -4.06 2.71 20.89
C ARG A 197 -5.14 2.68 19.81
N LYS A 198 -4.91 3.36 18.70
CA LYS A 198 -5.67 3.20 17.45
C LYS A 198 -4.97 2.28 16.46
#